data_AF-A0A015KIH4-F1
#
_entry.id   AF-A0A015KIH4-F1
#
_cell.length_a   1.000
_cell.length_b   1.000
_cell.length_c   1.000
_cell.angle_alpha   90.00
_cell.angle_beta   90.00
_cell.angle_gamma   90.00
#
_symmetry.space_group_name_H-M   'P 1'
#
loop_
_entity.id
_entity.type
_entity.pdbx_description
1 polymer ?
#
loop_
_entity_poly.entity_id
_entity_poly.type
_entity_poly.pdbx_seq_one_letter_code
_entity_poly.pdbx_strand_id
1 'polypeptide(L)'
;MNKYRIIKDDKKRKSVEKLAPDIIREFVRLIQFRLKIQEPSAQIKWIPINSDVDSSIMEGNWDKDDIDNLVVEVCSFPVIGQDLDDVENRKVYTPAQVFTKSKSYKSYVISMSSKVAKRISNLSNTTNSGPESGNSDYE
;
A
#
# COMPACT_ATOMS: atom_id res chain seq x y z
N MET A 1 -19.47 18.95 8.67
CA MET A 1 -19.31 17.63 9.35
C MET A 1 -20.41 16.63 8.97
N ASN A 2 -21.68 17.06 8.88
CA ASN A 2 -22.85 16.17 8.71
C ASN A 2 -22.97 15.39 7.39
N LYS A 3 -22.12 15.68 6.39
CA LYS A 3 -22.13 14.97 5.09
C LYS A 3 -21.67 13.51 5.23
N TYR A 4 -20.68 13.26 6.08
CA TYR A 4 -20.05 11.94 6.21
C TYR A 4 -20.41 11.24 7.52
N ARG A 5 -20.78 12.00 8.56
CA ARG A 5 -21.18 11.45 9.86
C ARG A 5 -22.08 12.42 10.61
N ILE A 6 -23.12 11.90 11.25
CA ILE A 6 -23.99 12.63 12.17
C ILE A 6 -23.73 12.12 13.60
N ILE A 7 -23.39 13.03 14.52
CA ILE A 7 -23.23 12.71 15.95
C ILE A 7 -24.51 13.15 16.66
N LYS A 8 -25.32 12.18 17.10
CA LYS A 8 -26.61 12.43 17.76
C LYS A 8 -26.45 13.02 19.16
N ASP A 9 -25.39 12.64 19.87
CA ASP A 9 -25.09 13.16 21.20
C ASP A 9 -24.53 14.59 21.08
N ASP A 10 -25.29 15.57 21.58
CA ASP A 10 -24.93 16.99 21.48
C ASP A 10 -23.67 17.36 22.26
N LYS A 11 -23.40 16.72 23.41
CA LYS A 11 -22.21 16.99 24.21
C LYS A 11 -20.97 16.50 23.47
N LYS A 12 -21.04 15.30 22.90
CA LYS A 12 -19.98 14.71 22.07
C LYS A 12 -19.77 15.48 20.78
N ARG A 13 -20.86 15.94 20.14
CA ARG A 13 -20.77 16.75 18.93
C ARG A 13 -20.02 18.04 19.19
N LYS A 14 -20.41 18.79 20.22
CA LYS A 14 -19.75 20.04 20.62
C LYS A 14 -18.29 19.83 20.99
N SER A 15 -17.94 18.75 21.69
CA SER A 15 -16.54 18.47 22.04
C SER A 15 -15.68 18.16 20.81
N VAL A 16 -16.19 17.35 19.87
CA VAL A 16 -15.50 17.05 18.61
C VAL A 16 -15.36 18.29 17.74
N GLU A 17 -16.41 19.10 17.60
CA GLU A 17 -16.38 20.36 16.84
C GLU A 17 -15.36 21.35 17.41
N LYS A 18 -15.21 21.40 18.74
CA LYS A 18 -14.20 22.24 19.41
C LYS A 18 -12.77 21.73 19.20
N LEU A 19 -12.57 20.41 19.16
CA LEU A 19 -11.23 19.80 19.05
C LEU A 19 -10.73 19.74 17.60
N ALA A 20 -11.63 19.66 16.62
CA ALA A 20 -11.26 19.49 15.22
C ALA A 20 -10.29 20.58 14.68
N PRO A 21 -10.47 21.88 14.98
CA PRO A 21 -9.54 22.92 14.53
C PRO A 21 -8.11 22.72 15.03
N ASP A 22 -7.96 22.29 16.30
CA ASP A 22 -6.64 22.06 16.90
C ASP A 22 -5.96 20.84 16.27
N ILE A 23 -6.70 19.74 16.05
CA ILE A 23 -6.18 18.56 15.36
C ILE A 23 -5.73 18.92 13.94
N ILE A 24 -6.54 19.66 13.19
CA ILE A 24 -6.21 20.07 11.82
C ILE A 24 -4.96 20.95 11.80
N ARG A 25 -4.85 21.91 12.73
CA ARG A 25 -3.67 22.78 12.86
C ARG A 25 -2.42 21.96 13.13
N GLU A 26 -2.48 21.03 14.07
CA GLU A 26 -1.35 20.17 14.41
C GLU A 26 -0.96 19.24 13.26
N PHE A 27 -1.94 18.66 12.56
CA PHE A 27 -1.69 17.84 11.38
C PHE A 27 -0.96 18.65 10.29
N VAL A 28 -1.45 19.84 9.94
CA VAL A 28 -0.79 20.72 8.96
C VAL A 28 0.62 21.10 9.43
N ARG A 29 0.79 21.41 10.73
CA ARG A 29 2.09 21.74 11.31
C ARG A 29 3.10 20.60 11.16
N LEU A 30 2.70 19.38 11.48
CA LEU A 30 3.55 18.19 11.36
C LEU A 30 3.88 17.89 9.90
N ILE A 31 2.85 17.84 9.05
CA ILE A 31 2.98 17.37 7.67
C ILE A 31 3.66 18.38 6.74
N GLN A 32 3.26 19.65 6.78
CA GLN A 32 3.80 20.65 5.84
C GLN A 32 5.12 21.24 6.28
N PHE A 33 5.37 21.32 7.59
CA PHE A 33 6.58 21.95 8.09
C PHE A 33 7.56 20.90 8.61
N ARG A 34 7.20 20.12 9.63
CA ARG A 34 8.19 19.26 10.29
C ARG A 34 8.77 18.19 9.37
N LEU A 35 7.93 17.49 8.60
CA LEU A 35 8.42 16.42 7.72
C LEU A 35 9.24 16.93 6.54
N LYS A 36 9.00 18.16 6.07
CA LYS A 36 9.75 18.76 4.95
C LYS A 36 11.06 19.42 5.38
N ILE A 37 11.21 19.79 6.66
CA ILE A 37 12.39 20.48 7.18
C ILE A 37 13.46 19.49 7.68
N GLN A 38 13.10 18.24 7.95
CA GLN A 38 14.08 17.21 8.32
C GLN A 38 14.94 16.83 7.10
N GLU A 39 16.26 16.80 7.28
CA GLU A 39 17.17 16.23 6.28
C GLU A 39 17.49 14.77 6.65
N PRO A 40 17.22 13.78 5.77
CA PRO A 40 16.62 13.92 4.43
C PRO A 40 15.08 14.07 4.48
N SER A 41 14.52 14.80 3.51
CA SER A 41 13.08 15.11 3.47
C SER A 41 12.24 13.84 3.47
N ALA A 42 11.29 13.74 4.42
CA ALA A 42 10.36 12.63 4.47
C ALA A 42 9.26 12.78 3.42
N GLN A 43 8.89 11.65 2.81
CA GLN A 43 7.78 11.48 1.89
C GLN A 43 6.57 10.91 2.62
N ILE A 44 5.37 11.24 2.13
CA ILE A 44 4.11 10.73 2.64
C ILE A 44 3.37 10.08 1.48
N LYS A 45 2.95 8.83 1.64
CA LYS A 45 2.19 8.11 0.63
C LYS A 45 0.94 7.50 1.26
N TRP A 46 -0.22 7.85 0.71
CA TRP A 46 -1.49 7.25 1.09
C TRP A 46 -1.69 5.97 0.30
N ILE A 47 -2.13 4.90 0.98
CA ILE A 47 -2.40 3.63 0.32
C ILE A 47 -3.80 3.67 -0.29
N PRO A 48 -3.95 3.43 -1.62
CA PRO A 48 -5.25 3.43 -2.26
C PRO A 48 -6.16 2.30 -1.74
N ILE A 49 -7.47 2.56 -1.75
CA ILE A 49 -8.48 1.52 -1.48
C ILE A 49 -8.35 0.38 -2.50
N ASN A 50 -8.59 -0.85 -2.03
CA ASN A 50 -8.45 -2.11 -2.74
C ASN A 50 -7.01 -2.48 -3.16
N SER A 51 -5.99 -1.78 -2.66
CA SER A 51 -4.60 -2.23 -2.83
C SER A 51 -4.38 -3.54 -2.07
N ASP A 52 -3.54 -4.41 -2.61
CA ASP A 52 -3.04 -5.57 -1.88
C ASP A 52 -2.28 -5.12 -0.62
N VAL A 53 -2.41 -5.89 0.46
CA VAL A 53 -1.72 -5.58 1.71
C VAL A 53 -0.22 -5.88 1.56
N ASP A 54 0.61 -4.87 1.80
CA ASP A 54 2.08 -4.99 1.83
C ASP A 54 2.57 -4.79 3.27
N SER A 55 2.87 -5.89 3.97
CA SER A 55 3.33 -5.87 5.36
C SER A 55 4.67 -5.15 5.58
N SER A 56 5.42 -4.85 4.51
CA SER A 56 6.67 -4.11 4.64
C SER A 56 6.47 -2.59 4.73
N ILE A 57 5.27 -2.08 4.38
CA ILE A 57 4.94 -0.65 4.48
C ILE A 57 3.60 -0.38 5.19
N MET A 58 2.83 -1.41 5.52
CA MET A 58 1.50 -1.32 6.13
C MET A 58 1.44 -2.10 7.45
N GLU A 59 0.65 -1.58 8.38
CA GLU A 59 0.33 -2.20 9.66
C GLU A 59 -1.20 -2.18 9.87
N GLY A 60 -1.72 -3.23 10.51
CA GLY A 60 -3.12 -3.36 10.88
C GLY A 60 -3.39 -4.74 11.48
N ASN A 61 -4.66 -5.06 11.64
CA ASN A 61 -5.07 -6.28 12.33
C ASN A 61 -5.35 -7.41 11.32
N TRP A 62 -4.32 -8.18 10.98
CA TRP A 62 -4.46 -9.41 10.18
C TRP A 62 -3.43 -10.45 10.62
N ASP A 63 -3.82 -11.72 10.51
CA ASP A 63 -2.89 -12.82 10.66
C ASP A 63 -2.02 -12.95 9.40
N LYS A 64 -0.77 -13.37 9.58
CA LYS A 64 0.19 -13.47 8.47
C LYS A 64 -0.26 -14.44 7.37
N ASP A 65 -1.03 -15.46 7.74
CA ASP A 65 -1.49 -16.52 6.84
C ASP A 65 -2.65 -16.06 5.93
N ASP A 66 -3.36 -15.00 6.31
CA ASP A 66 -4.53 -14.50 5.58
C ASP A 66 -4.23 -13.28 4.69
N ILE A 67 -3.00 -12.75 4.73
CA ILE A 67 -2.63 -11.48 4.09
C ILE A 67 -2.91 -11.48 2.57
N ASP A 68 -2.68 -12.60 1.90
CA ASP A 68 -2.88 -12.76 0.45
C ASP A 68 -4.35 -12.60 0.03
N ASN A 69 -5.28 -12.84 0.95
CA ASN A 69 -6.72 -12.77 0.72
C ASN A 69 -7.32 -11.41 1.12
N LEU A 70 -6.49 -10.48 1.61
CA LEU A 70 -6.92 -9.19 2.12
C LEU A 70 -6.55 -8.05 1.15
N VAL A 71 -7.38 -7.02 1.15
CA VAL A 71 -7.11 -5.74 0.49
C VAL A 71 -7.42 -4.60 1.44
N VAL A 72 -6.80 -3.45 1.20
CA VAL A 72 -7.04 -2.23 1.97
C VAL A 72 -8.48 -1.75 1.75
N GLU A 73 -9.23 -1.63 2.84
CA GLU A 73 -10.54 -0.97 2.86
C GLU A 73 -10.39 0.51 3.19
N VAL A 74 -9.59 0.83 4.21
CA VAL A 74 -9.34 2.20 4.67
C VAL A 74 -7.87 2.35 5.05
N CYS A 75 -7.21 3.39 4.54
CA CYS A 75 -5.92 3.85 5.06
C CYS A 75 -6.19 5.01 6.03
N SER A 76 -6.02 4.78 7.33
CA SER A 76 -6.31 5.77 8.38
C SER A 76 -5.11 6.68 8.67
N PHE A 77 -3.90 6.20 8.40
CA PHE A 77 -2.66 6.96 8.51
C PHE A 77 -1.71 6.57 7.35
N PRO A 78 -1.05 7.54 6.68
CA PRO A 78 -0.20 7.24 5.54
C PRO A 78 1.12 6.60 5.96
N VAL A 79 1.84 5.99 5.01
CA VAL A 79 3.24 5.63 5.23
C VAL A 79 4.08 6.90 5.16
N ILE A 80 5.05 7.00 6.07
CA ILE A 80 6.04 8.08 6.13
C ILE A 80 7.43 7.46 6.01
N GLY A 81 8.26 7.98 5.13
CA GLY A 81 9.60 7.43 4.89
C GLY A 81 10.40 8.18 3.86
N GLN A 82 11.42 7.53 3.31
CA GLN A 82 12.25 8.03 2.21
C GLN A 82 12.26 7.04 1.07
N ASP A 83 12.39 7.57 -0.14
CA ASP A 83 12.46 6.82 -1.39
C ASP A 83 11.38 5.74 -1.49
N LEU A 84 10.13 6.09 -1.11
CA LEU A 84 9.03 5.13 -0.90
C LEU A 84 8.62 4.35 -2.16
N ASP A 85 9.06 4.80 -3.33
CA ASP A 85 8.82 4.14 -4.62
C ASP A 85 9.95 3.17 -5.00
N ASP A 86 11.11 3.23 -4.35
CA ASP A 86 12.22 2.28 -4.52
C ASP A 86 12.09 1.16 -3.48
N VAL A 87 11.61 -0.01 -3.90
CA VAL A 87 11.35 -1.13 -2.99
C VAL A 87 12.64 -1.64 -2.30
N GLU A 88 13.80 -1.50 -2.94
CA GLU A 88 15.07 -2.01 -2.41
C GLU A 88 15.70 -1.04 -1.42
N ASN A 89 15.63 0.27 -1.72
CA ASN A 89 16.31 1.30 -0.93
C ASN A 89 15.39 2.11 -0.01
N ARG A 90 14.05 1.93 -0.10
CA ARG A 90 13.11 2.67 0.75
C ARG A 90 13.41 2.51 2.22
N LYS A 91 13.27 3.61 2.95
CA LYS A 91 13.33 3.63 4.40
C LYS A 91 11.99 4.02 4.97
N VAL A 92 11.32 3.07 5.62
CA VAL A 92 10.04 3.32 6.30
C VAL A 92 10.31 3.83 7.70
N TYR A 93 9.77 5.01 8.03
CA TYR A 93 9.81 5.58 9.38
C TYR A 93 8.54 5.27 10.16
N THR A 94 7.41 5.28 9.46
CA THR A 94 6.11 4.96 10.04
C THR A 94 5.30 4.20 8.99
N PRO A 95 4.89 2.95 9.25
CA PRO A 95 4.05 2.21 8.33
C PRO A 95 2.66 2.85 8.23
N ALA A 96 2.01 2.67 7.10
CA ALA A 96 0.63 3.07 6.92
C ALA A 96 -0.27 2.24 7.84
N GLN A 97 -1.18 2.90 8.56
CA GLN A 97 -2.20 2.21 9.36
C GLN A 97 -3.40 1.92 8.45
N VAL A 98 -3.72 0.64 8.26
CA VAL A 98 -4.77 0.22 7.33
C VAL A 98 -5.77 -0.74 7.97
N PHE A 99 -7.04 -0.59 7.58
CA PHE A 99 -8.09 -1.56 7.82
C PHE A 99 -8.28 -2.39 6.56
N THR A 100 -8.46 -3.70 6.73
CA THR A 100 -8.52 -4.66 5.64
C THR A 100 -9.90 -5.26 5.52
N LYS A 101 -10.21 -5.72 4.31
CA LYS A 101 -11.37 -6.55 4.00
C LYS A 101 -10.94 -7.71 3.11
N SER A 102 -11.69 -8.80 3.15
CA SER A 102 -11.46 -9.93 2.26
C SER A 102 -11.68 -9.54 0.80
N LYS A 103 -10.87 -10.09 -0.10
CA LYS A 103 -11.07 -10.01 -1.54
C LYS A 103 -12.42 -10.62 -1.87
N SER A 104 -13.23 -9.90 -2.64
CA SER A 104 -14.43 -10.50 -3.24
C SER A 104 -14.02 -11.71 -4.09
N TYR A 105 -14.80 -12.80 -4.05
CA TYR A 105 -14.57 -13.99 -4.88
C TYR A 105 -14.32 -13.63 -6.35
N LYS A 106 -15.04 -12.63 -6.88
CA LYS A 106 -14.85 -12.12 -8.24
C LYS A 106 -13.45 -11.52 -8.47
N SER A 107 -12.93 -10.79 -7.49
CA SER A 107 -11.57 -10.22 -7.53
C SER A 107 -10.51 -11.31 -7.40
N TYR A 108 -10.78 -12.33 -6.58
CA TYR A 108 -9.89 -13.48 -6.39
C TYR A 108 -9.71 -14.27 -7.69
N VAL A 109 -10.82 -14.64 -8.36
CA VAL A 109 -10.75 -15.36 -9.64
C VAL A 109 -10.04 -14.54 -10.73
N ILE A 110 -10.27 -13.22 -10.80
CA ILE A 110 -9.57 -12.33 -11.74
C ILE A 110 -8.06 -12.31 -11.46
N SER A 111 -7.66 -12.20 -10.19
CA SER A 111 -6.23 -12.20 -9.82
C SER A 111 -5.55 -13.53 -10.16
N MET A 112 -6.27 -14.64 -10.01
CA MET A 112 -5.79 -15.97 -10.32
C MET A 112 -5.61 -16.16 -11.82
N SER A 113 -6.59 -15.74 -12.62
CA SER A 113 -6.48 -15.74 -14.09
C SER A 113 -5.28 -14.93 -14.58
N SER A 114 -5.03 -13.74 -14.00
CA SER A 114 -3.88 -12.90 -14.34
C SER A 114 -2.53 -13.54 -13.96
N LYS A 115 -2.45 -14.19 -12.78
CA LYS A 115 -1.24 -14.93 -12.35
C LYS A 115 -0.93 -16.11 -13.28
N VAL A 116 -1.96 -16.84 -13.71
CA VAL A 116 -1.81 -17.95 -14.68
C VAL A 116 -1.35 -17.43 -16.04
N ALA A 117 -1.96 -16.36 -16.55
CA ALA A 117 -1.55 -15.75 -17.82
C ALA A 117 -0.07 -15.31 -17.80
N LYS A 118 0.38 -14.67 -16.71
CA LYS A 118 1.77 -14.24 -16.53
C LYS A 118 2.75 -15.43 -16.44
N ARG A 119 2.33 -16.56 -15.85
CA ARG A 119 3.15 -17.79 -15.85
C ARG A 119 3.26 -18.39 -17.25
N ILE A 120 2.15 -18.44 -18.01
CA ILE A 120 2.16 -18.96 -19.38
C ILE A 120 3.06 -18.10 -20.28
N SER A 121 3.00 -16.77 -20.17
CA SER A 121 3.88 -15.88 -20.95
C SER A 121 5.36 -16.04 -20.59
N ASN A 122 5.67 -16.27 -19.31
CA ASN A 122 7.05 -16.49 -18.89
C ASN A 122 7.60 -17.86 -19.35
N LEU A 123 6.72 -18.86 -19.44
CA LEU A 123 7.07 -20.20 -19.92
C LEU A 123 7.30 -20.24 -21.44
N SER A 124 6.52 -19.48 -22.22
CA SER A 124 6.74 -19.36 -23.67
C SER A 124 8.06 -18.67 -24.02
N ASN A 125 8.59 -17.83 -23.12
CA ASN A 125 9.86 -17.13 -23.35
C ASN A 125 11.09 -18.00 -23.06
N THR A 126 10.92 -19.13 -22.36
CA THR A 126 12.02 -20.05 -22.00
C THR A 126 12.23 -21.17 -23.02
N THR A 127 11.31 -21.38 -23.96
CA THR A 127 11.41 -22.47 -24.97
C THR A 127 12.07 -22.08 -26.29
N ASN A 128 12.59 -20.85 -26.44
CA ASN A 128 13.24 -20.38 -27.67
C ASN A 128 14.78 -20.54 -27.70
N SER A 129 15.40 -21.22 -26.75
CA SER A 129 16.81 -21.66 -26.85
C SER A 129 16.89 -23.09 -27.38
N GLY A 130 16.66 -23.27 -28.68
CA GLY A 130 16.99 -24.50 -29.42
C GLY A 130 18.49 -24.57 -29.78
N PRO A 131 19.04 -25.76 -30.06
CA PRO A 131 20.46 -26.06 -29.88
C PRO A 131 21.33 -25.38 -30.95
N GLU A 132 22.49 -24.86 -30.51
CA GLU A 132 23.54 -24.37 -31.40
C GLU A 132 24.00 -25.48 -32.35
N SER A 133 23.78 -25.26 -33.64
CA SER A 133 24.33 -26.05 -34.73
C SER A 133 25.86 -25.95 -34.73
N GLY A 134 26.51 -27.10 -34.86
CA GLY A 134 27.95 -27.28 -34.66
C GLY A 134 28.87 -26.50 -35.60
N ASN A 135 30.10 -26.35 -35.14
CA ASN A 135 31.28 -26.20 -35.99
C ASN A 135 32.27 -27.31 -35.65
N SER A 136 32.50 -28.19 -36.62
CA SER A 136 33.63 -29.10 -36.66
C SER A 136 34.76 -28.39 -37.41
N ASP A 137 35.79 -27.95 -36.70
CA ASP A 137 37.02 -27.48 -37.33
C ASP A 137 38.00 -28.65 -37.45
N TYR A 138 38.32 -28.99 -38.70
CA TYR A 138 39.47 -29.79 -39.08
C TYR A 138 40.66 -28.84 -39.29
N GLU A 139 41.69 -28.96 -38.46
CA GLU A 139 43.14 -29.02 -38.79
C GLU A 139 44.00 -29.01 -37.52
#